data_AF-A0A348XJL3-F1
#
_entry.id   AF-A0A348XJL3-F1
#
_cell.length_a   1.000
_cell.length_b   1.000
_cell.length_c   1.000
_cell.angle_alpha   90.00
_cell.angle_beta   90.00
_cell.angle_gamma   90.00
#
_symmetry.space_group_name_H-M   'P 1'
#
loop_
_entity.id
_entity.type
_entity.pdbx_description
1 polymer ?
#
loop_
_entity_poly.entity_id
_entity_poly.type
_entity_poly.pdbx_seq_one_letter_code
_entity_poly.pdbx_strand_id
1 'polypeptide(L)'
;NYRVVSAIVGTHCTALTSACAEGLEASGEGCTEWTGKSAILLEVIDTADPVVIGAETSFVIKVRNQGSAPEESIVVIAEFPPEFEPMKTQGPTVADMLGQVVTFRPYARLAGHETIEYSIRARAKVAGDARLSVKLSSRLLDPPLVEEESTQVY
;
A
#
# COMPACT_ATOMS: atom_id res chain seq x y z
N ASN A 1 31.08 2.73 -7.38
CA ASN A 1 29.75 3.27 -7.04
C ASN A 1 29.12 2.43 -5.94
N TYR A 2 29.17 2.91 -4.71
CA TYR A 2 28.44 2.30 -3.60
C TYR A 2 26.99 2.80 -3.67
N ARG A 3 26.02 1.89 -3.80
CA ARG A 3 24.60 2.22 -3.68
C ARG A 3 24.18 2.01 -2.25
N VAL A 4 23.65 3.04 -1.63
CA VAL A 4 23.22 3.01 -0.23
C VAL A 4 21.73 3.34 -0.19
N VAL A 5 20.97 2.57 0.60
CA VAL A 5 19.52 2.79 0.76
C VAL A 5 19.28 3.83 1.85
N SER A 6 18.41 4.81 1.59
CA SER A 6 18.09 5.88 2.56
C SER A 6 16.63 6.33 2.48
N ALA A 7 16.15 6.90 3.58
CA ALA A 7 14.88 7.62 3.63
C ALA A 7 14.91 8.92 2.80
N ILE A 8 16.09 9.52 2.63
CA ILE A 8 16.32 10.69 1.78
C ILE A 8 16.97 10.21 0.50
N VAL A 9 16.23 10.33 -0.61
CA VAL A 9 16.66 9.91 -1.95
C VAL A 9 17.36 11.07 -2.65
N GLY A 10 18.46 10.81 -3.34
CA GLY A 10 19.16 11.82 -4.13
C GLY A 10 20.64 11.57 -4.28
N THR A 11 21.27 12.38 -5.14
CA THR A 11 22.73 12.43 -5.24
C THR A 11 23.25 13.51 -4.31
N HIS A 12 24.05 13.11 -3.33
CA HIS A 12 24.68 14.03 -2.39
C HIS A 12 26.18 14.02 -2.62
N CYS A 13 26.76 15.20 -2.86
CA CYS A 13 28.17 15.36 -3.18
C CYS A 13 28.89 16.12 -2.07
N THR A 14 30.09 15.66 -1.74
CA THR A 14 31.02 16.36 -0.85
C THR A 14 32.17 16.88 -1.69
N ALA A 15 32.39 18.19 -1.65
CA ALA A 15 33.53 18.84 -2.27
C ALA A 15 34.60 19.14 -1.23
N LEU A 16 35.86 18.89 -1.58
CA LEU A 16 37.03 19.18 -0.77
C LEU A 16 37.94 20.09 -1.57
N THR A 17 38.43 21.15 -0.94
CA THR A 17 39.46 22.03 -1.52
C THR A 17 40.64 22.04 -0.58
N SER A 18 41.83 21.76 -1.09
CA SER A 18 43.09 21.90 -0.36
C SER A 18 43.88 23.04 -0.98
N ALA A 19 44.28 24.00 -0.15
CA ALA A 19 45.15 25.09 -0.53
C ALA A 19 46.45 25.02 0.27
N CYS A 20 47.58 25.39 -0.34
CA CYS A 20 48.86 25.53 0.37
C CYS A 20 49.31 27.00 0.45
N ALA A 21 50.29 27.26 1.31
CA ALA A 21 50.78 28.62 1.58
C ALA A 21 51.41 29.29 0.35
N GLU A 22 51.90 28.48 -0.60
CA GLU A 22 52.45 28.90 -1.89
C GLU A 22 51.37 29.28 -2.92
N GLY A 23 50.08 29.22 -2.55
CA GLY A 23 48.96 29.63 -3.41
C GLY A 23 48.52 28.58 -4.43
N LEU A 24 48.97 27.32 -4.30
CA LEU A 24 48.43 26.22 -5.10
C LEU A 24 47.14 25.71 -4.47
N GLU A 25 46.15 25.43 -5.32
CA GLU A 25 44.87 24.86 -4.91
C GLU A 25 44.57 23.59 -5.71
N ALA A 26 43.96 22.63 -5.05
CA ALA A 26 43.38 21.45 -5.67
C ALA A 26 41.98 21.21 -5.09
N SER A 27 41.04 20.86 -5.96
CA SER A 27 39.69 20.48 -5.56
C SER A 27 39.37 19.06 -5.99
N GLY A 28 38.64 18.34 -5.15
CA GLY A 28 38.07 17.03 -5.47
C GLY A 28 36.61 16.98 -5.04
N GLU A 29 35.82 16.19 -5.76
CA GLU A 29 34.41 15.94 -5.43
C GLU A 29 34.15 14.44 -5.38
N GLY A 30 33.36 14.02 -4.39
CA GLY A 30 32.85 12.66 -4.29
C GLY A 30 31.33 12.67 -4.09
N CYS A 31 30.60 12.05 -5.02
CA CYS A 31 29.14 11.94 -4.97
C CYS A 31 28.69 10.53 -4.54
N THR A 32 27.63 10.47 -3.74
CA THR A 32 26.95 9.23 -3.35
C THR A 32 25.52 9.25 -3.85
N GLU A 33 25.10 8.18 -4.52
CA GLU A 33 23.70 7.95 -4.90
C GLU A 33 22.97 7.23 -3.77
N TRP A 34 21.94 7.90 -3.22
CA TRP A 34 21.06 7.35 -2.20
C TRP A 34 19.75 6.93 -2.85
N THR A 35 19.47 5.63 -2.85
CA THR A 35 18.23 5.07 -3.43
C THR A 35 17.19 4.83 -2.35
N GLY A 36 15.91 5.05 -2.66
CA GLY A 36 14.82 4.72 -1.74
C GLY A 36 14.45 3.24 -1.74
N LYS A 37 13.57 2.84 -0.82
CA LYS A 37 12.93 1.52 -0.78
C LYS A 37 11.42 1.70 -0.63
N SER A 38 10.61 0.88 -1.30
CA SER A 38 9.17 0.81 -1.05
C SER A 38 8.89 -0.02 0.20
N ALA A 39 7.86 0.35 0.96
CA ALA A 39 7.43 -0.41 2.13
C ALA A 39 5.92 -0.28 2.24
N ILE A 40 5.20 -1.29 1.77
CA ILE A 40 3.73 -1.26 1.74
C ILE A 40 3.18 -1.71 3.08
N LEU A 41 2.29 -0.90 3.64
CA LEU A 41 1.39 -1.25 4.74
C LEU A 41 -0.02 -1.41 4.15
N LEU A 42 -0.63 -2.57 4.43
CA LEU A 42 -2.02 -2.86 4.14
C LEU A 42 -2.79 -2.83 5.47
N GLU A 43 -3.87 -2.06 5.52
CA GLU A 43 -4.77 -2.02 6.68
C GLU A 43 -6.19 -2.24 6.18
N VAL A 44 -6.95 -3.08 6.87
CA VAL A 44 -8.35 -3.36 6.58
C VAL A 44 -9.13 -3.14 7.87
N ILE A 45 -10.21 -2.38 7.79
CA ILE A 45 -11.15 -2.20 8.90
C ILE A 45 -12.58 -2.34 8.40
N ASP A 46 -13.51 -2.68 9.27
CA ASP A 46 -14.93 -2.40 9.07
C ASP A 46 -15.38 -1.10 9.74
N THR A 47 -16.52 -0.58 9.29
CA THR A 47 -17.16 0.61 9.90
C THR A 47 -18.11 0.28 11.04
N ALA A 48 -18.42 -1.00 11.23
CA ALA A 48 -19.39 -1.48 12.21
C ALA A 48 -19.17 -2.98 12.45
N ASP A 49 -18.95 -3.32 13.72
CA ASP A 49 -18.85 -4.68 14.25
C ASP A 49 -19.40 -4.67 15.70
N PRO A 50 -20.43 -5.46 16.04
CA PRO A 50 -21.12 -6.47 15.22
C PRO A 50 -22.17 -5.89 14.26
N VAL A 51 -22.57 -6.69 13.25
CA VAL A 51 -23.55 -6.32 12.21
C VAL A 51 -24.76 -7.24 12.22
N VAL A 52 -25.97 -6.67 12.20
CA VAL A 52 -27.22 -7.43 12.13
C VAL A 52 -27.49 -7.91 10.70
N ILE A 53 -28.00 -9.13 10.52
CA ILE A 53 -28.47 -9.65 9.22
C ILE A 53 -29.38 -8.62 8.53
N GLY A 54 -29.12 -8.37 7.25
CA GLY A 54 -29.83 -7.41 6.41
C GLY A 54 -29.29 -5.98 6.48
N ALA A 55 -28.49 -5.63 7.50
CA ALA A 55 -27.81 -4.34 7.57
C ALA A 55 -26.59 -4.29 6.63
N GLU A 56 -26.11 -3.08 6.36
CA GLU A 56 -24.93 -2.83 5.55
C GLU A 56 -23.80 -2.28 6.42
N THR A 57 -22.56 -2.74 6.17
CA THR A 57 -21.33 -2.14 6.69
C THR A 57 -20.39 -1.85 5.52
N SER A 58 -19.36 -1.04 5.75
CA SER A 58 -18.30 -0.82 4.76
C SER A 58 -16.99 -1.36 5.28
N PHE A 59 -16.28 -2.08 4.41
CA PHE A 59 -14.90 -2.49 4.62
C PHE A 59 -14.00 -1.47 3.94
N VAL A 60 -13.12 -0.85 4.71
CA VAL A 60 -12.17 0.18 4.26
C VAL A 60 -10.79 -0.43 4.19
N ILE A 61 -10.19 -0.39 3.01
CA ILE A 61 -8.87 -0.93 2.74
C ILE A 61 -7.94 0.26 2.48
N LYS A 62 -7.00 0.49 3.39
CA LYS A 62 -5.97 1.51 3.25
C LYS A 62 -4.66 0.86 2.81
N VAL A 63 -4.08 1.43 1.76
CA VAL A 63 -2.76 1.05 1.26
C VAL A 63 -1.84 2.24 1.39
N ARG A 64 -0.78 2.09 2.19
CA ARG A 64 0.20 3.14 2.41
C ARG A 64 1.59 2.66 2.01
N ASN A 65 2.29 3.45 1.20
CA ASN A 65 3.72 3.26 1.02
C ASN A 65 4.47 4.05 2.11
N GLN A 66 4.93 3.37 3.15
CA GLN A 66 5.75 3.98 4.20
C GLN A 66 7.19 4.26 3.75
N GLY A 67 7.59 3.68 2.62
CA GLY A 67 8.92 3.83 2.03
C GLY A 67 9.11 5.13 1.27
N SER A 68 10.35 5.35 0.84
CA SER A 68 10.79 6.54 0.10
C SER A 68 10.85 6.33 -1.42
N ALA A 69 10.84 5.07 -1.89
CA ALA A 69 10.72 4.75 -3.32
C ALA A 69 9.28 4.39 -3.70
N PRO A 70 8.86 4.69 -4.94
CA PRO A 70 7.54 4.32 -5.44
C PRO A 70 7.39 2.80 -5.56
N GLU A 71 6.15 2.34 -5.45
CA GLU A 71 5.73 0.99 -5.82
C GLU A 71 4.80 1.05 -7.04
N GLU A 72 4.86 0.04 -7.90
CA GLU A 72 4.13 0.05 -9.17
C GLU A 72 3.16 -1.14 -9.28
N SER A 73 2.07 -0.91 -10.02
CA SER A 73 1.04 -1.92 -10.31
C SER A 73 0.44 -2.54 -9.05
N ILE A 74 -0.09 -1.72 -8.15
CA ILE A 74 -0.77 -2.19 -6.94
C ILE A 74 -2.11 -2.82 -7.32
N VAL A 75 -2.29 -4.11 -7.03
CA VAL A 75 -3.55 -4.83 -7.24
C VAL A 75 -4.10 -5.25 -5.89
N VAL A 76 -5.37 -4.93 -5.64
CA VAL A 76 -6.08 -5.28 -4.41
C VAL A 76 -7.24 -6.22 -4.77
N ILE A 77 -7.29 -7.36 -4.09
CA ILE A 77 -8.34 -8.37 -4.23
C ILE A 77 -8.94 -8.61 -2.85
N ALA A 78 -10.25 -8.47 -2.73
CA ALA A 78 -10.99 -8.75 -1.50
C ALA A 78 -11.91 -9.97 -1.72
N GLU A 79 -11.75 -10.99 -0.88
CA GLU A 79 -12.49 -12.25 -0.90
C GLU A 79 -13.46 -12.26 0.28
N PHE A 80 -14.74 -12.02 0.00
CA PHE A 80 -15.78 -11.96 1.02
C PHE A 80 -16.21 -13.36 1.49
N PRO A 81 -16.43 -13.52 2.81
CA PRO A 81 -16.95 -14.76 3.37
C PRO A 81 -18.47 -14.84 3.12
N PRO A 82 -19.12 -16.02 3.28
CA PRO A 82 -20.54 -16.22 2.97
C PRO A 82 -21.51 -15.32 3.78
N GLU A 83 -21.10 -14.84 4.94
CA GLU A 83 -21.87 -13.97 5.84
C GLU A 83 -22.17 -12.60 5.22
N PHE A 84 -21.36 -12.16 4.24
CA PHE A 84 -21.52 -10.86 3.58
C PHE A 84 -21.77 -11.01 2.07
N GLU A 85 -22.41 -10.01 1.48
CA GLU A 85 -22.53 -9.82 0.04
C GLU A 85 -21.98 -8.44 -0.32
N PRO A 86 -20.90 -8.34 -1.13
CA PRO A 86 -20.41 -7.05 -1.58
C PRO A 86 -21.43 -6.41 -2.54
N MET A 87 -21.71 -5.12 -2.35
CA MET A 87 -22.78 -4.40 -3.05
C MET A 87 -22.25 -3.26 -3.91
N LYS A 88 -21.27 -2.51 -3.38
CA LYS A 88 -20.75 -1.31 -4.04
C LYS A 88 -19.30 -1.08 -3.67
N THR A 89 -18.52 -0.61 -4.63
CA THR A 89 -17.12 -0.27 -4.43
C THR A 89 -16.88 1.22 -4.68
N GLN A 90 -15.85 1.75 -4.03
CA GLN A 90 -15.28 3.07 -4.28
C GLN A 90 -13.76 2.99 -4.09
N GLY A 91 -13.02 3.80 -4.84
CA GLY A 91 -11.58 3.88 -4.73
C GLY A 91 -10.95 4.59 -5.93
N PRO A 92 -9.61 4.68 -5.99
CA PRO A 92 -8.89 5.32 -7.08
C PRO A 92 -8.99 4.57 -8.42
N THR A 93 -9.32 3.29 -8.39
CA THR A 93 -9.54 2.47 -9.59
C THR A 93 -10.89 1.79 -9.54
N VAL A 94 -11.44 1.48 -10.72
CA VAL A 94 -12.68 0.70 -10.82
C VAL A 94 -12.44 -0.74 -10.38
N ALA A 95 -13.46 -1.37 -9.81
CA ALA A 95 -13.44 -2.77 -9.42
C ALA A 95 -14.32 -3.62 -10.32
N ASP A 96 -13.87 -4.83 -10.60
CA ASP A 96 -14.69 -5.90 -11.15
C ASP A 96 -15.16 -6.78 -9.97
N MET A 97 -16.47 -7.02 -9.89
CA MET A 97 -17.09 -7.81 -8.83
C MET A 97 -17.68 -9.08 -9.43
N LEU A 98 -17.16 -10.24 -9.00
CA LEU A 98 -17.61 -11.55 -9.46
C LEU A 98 -17.98 -12.42 -8.25
N GLY A 99 -19.28 -12.45 -7.93
CA GLY A 99 -19.77 -13.12 -6.72
C GLY A 99 -19.18 -12.47 -5.46
N GLN A 100 -18.45 -13.25 -4.66
CA GLN A 100 -17.83 -12.80 -3.41
C GLN A 100 -16.43 -12.19 -3.59
N VAL A 101 -15.91 -12.13 -4.83
CA VAL A 101 -14.57 -11.61 -5.09
C VAL A 101 -14.68 -10.22 -5.72
N VAL A 102 -14.02 -9.25 -5.09
CA VAL A 102 -13.88 -7.88 -5.58
C VAL A 102 -12.43 -7.66 -5.97
N THR A 103 -12.18 -7.39 -7.25
CA THR A 103 -10.84 -7.14 -7.78
C THR A 103 -10.76 -5.70 -8.28
N PHE A 104 -9.95 -4.87 -7.63
CA PHE A 104 -9.66 -3.53 -8.12
C PHE A 104 -8.65 -3.59 -9.26
N ARG A 105 -8.87 -2.78 -10.30
CA ARG A 105 -7.88 -2.63 -11.38
C ARG A 105 -6.56 -2.07 -10.83
N PRO A 106 -5.43 -2.38 -11.47
CA PRO A 106 -4.12 -1.95 -10.99
C PRO A 106 -4.04 -0.43 -10.80
N TYR A 107 -3.64 0.00 -9.61
CA TYR A 107 -3.22 1.38 -9.38
C TYR A 107 -1.77 1.52 -9.82
N ALA A 108 -1.55 2.35 -10.85
CA ALA A 108 -0.32 2.30 -11.65
C ALA A 108 0.95 2.57 -10.83
N ARG A 109 0.92 3.55 -9.92
CA ARG A 109 2.10 3.99 -9.19
C ARG A 109 1.70 4.63 -7.86
N LEU A 110 2.17 4.05 -6.76
CA LEU A 110 2.03 4.57 -5.40
C LEU A 110 3.36 5.18 -4.97
N ALA A 111 3.42 6.51 -4.93
CA ALA A 111 4.62 7.25 -4.55
C ALA A 111 5.06 6.95 -3.11
N GLY A 112 6.31 7.26 -2.78
CA GLY A 112 6.79 7.19 -1.40
C GLY A 112 5.95 8.08 -0.49
N HIS A 113 5.59 7.58 0.68
CA HIS A 113 4.71 8.23 1.66
C HIS A 113 3.26 8.47 1.21
N GLU A 114 2.87 8.05 0.01
CA GLU A 114 1.50 8.14 -0.47
C GLU A 114 0.59 7.12 0.23
N THR A 115 -0.68 7.48 0.39
CA THR A 115 -1.75 6.63 0.89
C THR A 115 -2.93 6.69 -0.06
N ILE A 116 -3.46 5.53 -0.41
CA ILE A 116 -4.73 5.39 -1.15
C ILE A 116 -5.71 4.56 -0.33
N GLU A 117 -7.00 4.74 -0.61
CA GLU A 117 -8.08 4.07 0.12
C GLU A 117 -9.11 3.51 -0.86
N TYR A 118 -9.57 2.30 -0.57
CA TYR A 118 -10.71 1.65 -1.20
C TYR A 118 -11.78 1.41 -0.15
N SER A 119 -13.05 1.45 -0.56
CA SER A 119 -14.15 1.00 0.29
C SER A 119 -15.06 0.04 -0.47
N ILE A 120 -15.52 -0.98 0.25
CA ILE A 120 -16.48 -1.96 -0.25
C ILE A 120 -17.65 -1.98 0.72
N ARG A 121 -18.81 -1.49 0.28
CA ARG A 121 -20.04 -1.66 1.03
C ARG A 121 -20.56 -3.07 0.83
N ALA A 122 -20.90 -3.76 1.92
CA ALA A 122 -21.42 -5.11 1.90
C ALA A 122 -22.64 -5.25 2.82
N ARG A 123 -23.55 -6.16 2.47
CA ARG A 123 -24.74 -6.49 3.25
C ARG A 123 -24.54 -7.80 4.00
N ALA A 124 -24.87 -7.81 5.28
CA ALA A 124 -24.89 -9.03 6.10
C ALA A 124 -26.05 -9.94 5.66
N LYS A 125 -25.79 -11.23 5.48
CA LYS A 125 -26.75 -12.24 4.99
C LYS A 125 -27.01 -13.37 5.98
N VAL A 126 -25.96 -13.85 6.64
CA VAL A 126 -26.01 -15.03 7.50
C VAL A 126 -25.22 -14.75 8.76
N ALA A 127 -25.75 -15.13 9.92
CA ALA A 127 -25.02 -15.02 11.19
C ALA A 127 -23.78 -15.91 11.19
N GLY A 128 -22.68 -15.41 11.74
CA GLY A 128 -21.40 -16.10 11.73
C GLY A 128 -20.25 -15.20 12.11
N ASP A 129 -19.09 -15.82 12.31
CA ASP A 129 -17.82 -15.12 12.50
C ASP A 129 -17.18 -14.92 11.13
N ALA A 130 -17.40 -13.75 10.52
CA ALA A 130 -16.95 -13.46 9.18
C ALA A 130 -15.45 -13.12 9.16
N ARG A 131 -14.74 -13.60 8.14
CA ARG A 131 -13.33 -13.26 7.88
C ARG A 131 -13.19 -12.77 6.44
N LEU A 132 -13.10 -11.46 6.25
CA LEU A 132 -12.77 -10.87 4.95
C LEU A 132 -11.27 -11.03 4.72
N SER A 133 -10.85 -11.66 3.62
CA SER A 133 -9.45 -11.75 3.24
C SER A 133 -9.13 -10.73 2.14
N VAL A 134 -8.15 -9.86 2.38
CA VAL A 134 -7.68 -8.86 1.40
C VAL A 134 -6.23 -9.17 1.03
N LYS A 135 -6.00 -9.38 -0.27
CA LYS A 135 -4.69 -9.65 -0.84
C LYS A 135 -4.21 -8.44 -1.63
N LEU A 136 -2.97 -8.04 -1.42
CA LEU A 136 -2.31 -6.99 -2.17
C LEU A 136 -1.06 -7.53 -2.85
N SER A 137 -0.98 -7.37 -4.16
CA SER A 137 0.22 -7.65 -4.95
C SER A 137 0.74 -6.38 -5.62
N SER A 138 2.04 -6.36 -5.91
CA SER A 138 2.71 -5.30 -6.64
C SER A 138 3.92 -5.86 -7.38
N ARG A 139 4.66 -5.01 -8.11
CA ARG A 139 5.85 -5.45 -8.85
C ARG A 139 6.97 -5.98 -7.94
N LEU A 140 7.13 -5.44 -6.74
CA LEU A 140 8.22 -5.79 -5.81
C LEU A 140 7.77 -6.63 -4.61
N LEU A 141 6.47 -6.85 -4.41
CA LEU A 141 5.94 -7.72 -3.36
C LEU A 141 5.81 -9.16 -3.85
N ASP A 142 6.71 -10.00 -3.36
CA ASP A 142 6.66 -11.46 -3.51
C ASP A 142 7.18 -12.12 -2.22
N PRO A 143 6.32 -12.84 -1.45
CA PRO A 143 4.90 -13.10 -1.72
C PRO A 143 4.01 -11.86 -1.54
N PRO A 144 2.75 -11.90 -2.03
CA PRO A 144 1.78 -10.82 -1.81
C PRO A 144 1.47 -10.64 -0.30
N LEU A 145 1.06 -9.43 0.07
CA LEU A 145 0.53 -9.15 1.41
C LEU A 145 -0.90 -9.69 1.52
N VAL A 146 -1.24 -10.21 2.69
CA VAL A 146 -2.57 -10.69 3.02
C VAL A 146 -2.93 -10.14 4.39
N GLU A 147 -4.08 -9.51 4.49
CA GLU A 147 -4.68 -9.07 5.75
C GLU A 147 -6.09 -9.65 5.85
N GLU A 148 -6.49 -9.99 7.06
CA GLU A 148 -7.84 -10.46 7.35
C GLU A 148 -8.53 -9.50 8.30
N GLU A 149 -9.80 -9.19 8.02
CA GLU A 149 -10.65 -8.43 8.93
C GLU A 149 -11.79 -9.31 9.44
N SER A 150 -11.95 -9.33 10.76
CA SER A 150 -13.01 -10.05 11.45
C SER A 150 -14.23 -9.18 11.68
N THR A 151 -15.43 -9.70 11.39
CA THR A 151 -16.68 -9.01 11.73
C THR A 151 -17.72 -10.04 12.20
N GLN A 152 -18.34 -9.82 13.35
CA GLN A 152 -19.39 -10.69 13.86
C GLN A 152 -20.74 -10.33 13.25
N VAL A 153 -21.41 -11.30 12.61
CA VAL A 153 -22.78 -11.16 12.09
C VAL A 153 -23.78 -11.90 12.99
N TYR A 154 -24.93 -11.27 13.27
CA TYR A 154 -25.98 -11.82 14.15
C TYR A 154 -27.42 -11.51 13.72
#